data_AF-A0A125TZZ9-F1
#
_entry.id   AF-A0A125TZZ9-F1
#
_cell.length_a   1.000
_cell.length_b   1.000
_cell.length_c   1.000
_cell.angle_alpha   90.00
_cell.angle_beta   90.00
_cell.angle_gamma   90.00
#
_symmetry.space_group_name_H-M   'P 1'
#
loop_
_entity.id
_entity.type
_entity.pdbx_description
1 polymer ?
#
loop_
_entity_poly.entity_id
_entity_poly.type
_entity_poly.pdbx_seq_one_letter_code
_entity_poly.pdbx_strand_id
1 'polypeptide(L)'
;MRNDSPIQPYLNLNGDSGVRGYAIGPQAIAVEFADGSVYLYTADSAGAEAIARMHELAREGRGLNTYINRYVRDAYAERLR
;
A
#
# COMPACT_ATOMS: atom_id res chain seq x y z
N MET A 1 -17.92 -4.38 8.47
CA MET A 1 -16.79 -5.21 8.03
C MET A 1 -15.55 -4.68 8.73
N ARG A 2 -14.96 -5.43 9.65
CA ARG A 2 -13.76 -4.99 10.37
C ARG A 2 -12.53 -5.38 9.54
N ASN A 3 -11.72 -4.41 9.19
CA ASN A 3 -10.50 -4.58 8.40
C ASN A 3 -9.36 -5.07 9.32
N ASP A 4 -9.55 -6.23 9.95
CA ASP A 4 -8.62 -6.87 10.90
C ASP A 4 -7.54 -7.72 10.19
N SER A 5 -7.30 -7.53 8.89
CA SER A 5 -6.17 -8.17 8.22
C SER A 5 -4.87 -7.62 8.82
N PRO A 6 -4.02 -8.44 9.46
CA PRO A 6 -2.77 -7.97 10.02
C PRO A 6 -1.87 -7.43 8.91
N ILE A 7 -1.19 -6.31 9.19
CA ILE A 7 -0.17 -5.77 8.29
C ILE A 7 0.92 -6.83 8.10
N GLN A 8 1.13 -7.23 6.85
CA GLN A 8 2.18 -8.15 6.44
C GLN A 8 3.47 -7.36 6.20
N PRO A 9 4.63 -7.84 6.67
CA PRO A 9 5.90 -7.16 6.44
C PRO A 9 6.23 -7.16 4.94
N TYR A 10 6.68 -6.01 4.45
CA TYR A 10 7.11 -5.87 3.07
C TYR A 10 8.51 -6.46 2.90
N LEU A 11 8.69 -7.35 1.91
CA LEU A 11 9.96 -8.07 1.70
C LEU A 11 11.14 -7.14 1.39
N ASN A 12 10.86 -5.94 0.84
CA ASN A 12 11.86 -4.93 0.53
C ASN A 12 13.06 -5.50 -0.27
N LEU A 13 12.79 -6.24 -1.34
CA LEU A 13 13.83 -6.95 -2.11
C LEU A 13 14.87 -6.03 -2.78
N ASN A 14 14.56 -4.72 -2.89
CA ASN A 14 15.46 -3.70 -3.43
C ASN A 14 16.25 -2.95 -2.33
N GLY A 15 16.08 -3.28 -1.05
CA GLY A 15 16.86 -2.72 0.07
C GLY A 15 16.43 -1.33 0.56
N ASP A 16 15.92 -0.46 -0.33
CA ASP A 16 15.67 0.97 -0.04
C ASP A 16 14.19 1.39 -0.17
N SER A 17 13.24 0.50 0.13
CA SER A 17 11.82 0.86 0.10
C SER A 17 11.41 1.60 1.38
N GLY A 18 10.79 2.78 1.22
CA GLY A 18 10.12 3.49 2.32
C GLY A 18 8.86 2.78 2.87
N VAL A 19 8.49 1.62 2.30
CA VAL A 19 7.35 0.80 2.74
C VAL A 19 7.83 -0.31 3.66
N ARG A 20 7.25 -0.41 4.86
CA ARG A 20 7.53 -1.45 5.87
C ARG A 20 6.56 -2.61 5.83
N GLY A 21 5.31 -2.36 5.43
CA GLY A 21 4.28 -3.38 5.45
C GLY A 21 3.05 -2.98 4.66
N TYR A 22 2.17 -3.96 4.43
CA TYR A 22 0.90 -3.74 3.76
C TYR A 22 -0.19 -4.70 4.25
N ALA A 23 -1.45 -4.32 4.09
CA ALA A 23 -2.60 -5.21 4.23
C ALA A 23 -3.49 -5.10 2.99
N ILE A 24 -3.70 -6.23 2.31
CA ILE A 24 -4.57 -6.31 1.13
C ILE A 24 -6.02 -6.55 1.59
N GLY A 25 -6.93 -5.71 1.10
CA GLY A 25 -8.38 -5.91 1.16
C GLY A 25 -8.99 -6.08 -0.24
N PRO A 26 -10.31 -6.38 -0.36
CA PRO A 26 -10.94 -6.70 -1.64
C PRO A 26 -10.80 -5.62 -2.73
N GLN A 27 -10.88 -4.35 -2.36
CA GLN A 27 -10.72 -3.19 -3.25
C GLN A 27 -9.88 -2.09 -2.59
N ALA A 28 -8.98 -2.51 -1.71
CA ALA A 28 -8.19 -1.60 -0.92
C ALA A 28 -6.83 -2.19 -0.58
N ILE A 29 -5.91 -1.33 -0.20
CA ILE A 29 -4.63 -1.70 0.39
C ILE A 29 -4.25 -0.65 1.43
N ALA A 30 -3.96 -1.10 2.65
CA ALA A 30 -3.31 -0.29 3.65
C ALA A 30 -1.80 -0.46 3.50
N VAL A 31 -1.05 0.63 3.52
CA VAL A 31 0.41 0.63 3.38
C VAL A 31 1.03 1.34 4.58
N GLU A 32 1.93 0.64 5.27
CA GLU A 32 2.73 1.19 6.36
C GLU A 32 4.08 1.66 5.83
N PHE A 33 4.43 2.90 6.15
CA PHE A 33 5.69 3.53 5.74
C PHE A 33 6.74 3.51 6.86
N ALA A 34 7.98 3.87 6.51
CA ALA A 34 9.14 3.89 7.39
C ALA A 34 8.95 4.74 8.66
N ASP A 35 8.18 5.83 8.54
CA ASP A 35 7.83 6.76 9.61
C ASP A 35 6.72 6.25 10.55
N GLY A 36 6.16 5.06 10.27
CA GLY A 36 5.09 4.43 11.03
C GLY A 36 3.69 4.92 10.66
N SER A 37 3.59 5.80 9.65
CA SER A 37 2.29 6.22 9.11
C SER A 37 1.65 5.09 8.31
N VAL A 38 0.32 5.01 8.36
CA VAL A 38 -0.44 4.00 7.61
C VAL A 38 -1.49 4.70 6.75
N TYR A 39 -1.37 4.54 5.43
CA TYR A 39 -2.32 5.10 4.47
C TYR A 39 -3.18 4.02 3.85
N LEU A 40 -4.49 4.28 3.78
CA LEU A 40 -5.46 3.43 3.11
C LEU A 40 -5.68 3.95 1.69
N TYR A 41 -5.45 3.10 0.71
CA TYR A 41 -5.80 3.32 -0.68
C TYR A 41 -7.01 2.46 -1.03
N THR A 42 -7.99 3.04 -1.72
CA THR A 42 -9.21 2.34 -2.15
C THR A 42 -9.41 2.50 -3.66
N ALA A 43 -10.23 1.63 -4.25
CA ALA A 43 -10.59 1.76 -5.65
C ALA A 43 -11.31 3.09 -5.95
N ASP A 44 -12.03 3.65 -4.97
CA ASP A 44 -12.69 4.96 -5.09
C ASP A 44 -11.71 6.13 -5.04
N SER A 45 -10.61 6.03 -4.29
CA SER A 45 -9.63 7.11 -4.15
C SER A 45 -8.54 7.08 -5.22
N ALA A 46 -7.96 5.90 -5.46
CA ALA A 46 -6.80 5.72 -6.35
C ALA A 46 -7.16 5.09 -7.71
N GLY A 47 -8.38 4.56 -7.85
CA GLY A 47 -8.81 3.79 -9.02
C GLY A 47 -8.54 2.29 -8.88
N ALA A 48 -9.43 1.47 -9.44
CA ALA A 48 -9.33 0.01 -9.37
C ALA A 48 -8.04 -0.54 -10.02
N GLU A 49 -7.59 0.05 -11.14
CA GLU A 49 -6.34 -0.35 -11.80
C GLU A 49 -5.12 -0.10 -10.91
N ALA A 50 -5.10 1.02 -10.20
CA ALA A 50 -4.00 1.33 -9.29
C ALA A 50 -3.98 0.37 -8.11
N ILE A 51 -5.13 0.04 -7.52
CA ILE A 51 -5.23 -0.94 -6.43
C ILE A 51 -4.75 -2.32 -6.89
N ALA A 52 -5.19 -2.78 -8.06
CA ALA A 52 -4.72 -4.05 -8.63
C ALA A 52 -3.20 -4.06 -8.79
N ARG A 53 -2.62 -2.97 -9.34
CA ARG A 53 -1.17 -2.86 -9.50
C ARG A 53 -0.43 -2.81 -8.15
N MET A 54 -0.98 -2.11 -7.17
CA MET A 54 -0.41 -2.05 -5.82
C MET A 54 -0.43 -3.43 -5.14
N HIS A 55 -1.49 -4.23 -5.32
CA HIS A 55 -1.54 -5.61 -4.82
C HIS A 55 -0.45 -6.48 -5.42
N GLU A 56 -0.21 -6.38 -6.73
CA GLU A 56 0.88 -7.11 -7.41
C GLU A 56 2.24 -6.72 -6.84
N LEU A 57 2.55 -5.43 -6.78
CA LEU A 57 3.83 -4.92 -6.27
C LEU A 57 4.03 -5.22 -4.78
N ALA A 58 2.95 -5.27 -4.00
CA ALA A 58 2.96 -5.68 -2.61
C ALA A 58 3.42 -7.14 -2.48
N ARG A 59 2.79 -8.04 -3.26
CA ARG A 59 3.11 -9.48 -3.29
C ARG A 59 4.48 -9.77 -3.87
N GLU A 60 4.91 -9.03 -4.90
CA GLU A 60 6.25 -9.14 -5.48
C GLU A 60 7.36 -8.68 -4.51
N GLY A 61 7.02 -7.86 -3.50
CA GLY A 61 8.00 -7.39 -2.53
C GLY A 61 8.98 -6.33 -3.06
N ARG A 62 8.70 -5.73 -4.23
CA ARG A 62 9.50 -4.67 -4.84
C ARG A 62 8.64 -3.64 -5.59
N GLY A 63 9.13 -2.41 -5.68
CA GLY A 63 8.54 -1.36 -6.54
C GLY A 63 7.29 -0.66 -6.01
N LEU A 64 6.68 -1.10 -4.91
CA LEU A 64 5.46 -0.50 -4.35
C LEU A 64 5.67 0.97 -3.94
N ASN A 65 6.75 1.28 -3.21
CA ASN A 65 7.08 2.66 -2.80
C ASN A 65 7.24 3.60 -4.00
N THR A 66 7.94 3.14 -5.04
CA THR A 66 8.16 3.93 -6.27
C THR A 66 6.86 4.17 -7.01
N TYR A 67 6.00 3.15 -7.11
CA TYR A 67 4.69 3.27 -7.75
C TYR A 67 3.80 4.27 -7.01
N ILE A 68 3.73 4.16 -5.67
CA ILE A 68 2.94 5.09 -4.85
C ILE A 68 3.38 6.53 -5.08
N ASN A 69 4.68 6.81 -4.92
CA ASN A 69 5.21 8.16 -5.08
C ASN A 69 5.00 8.74 -6.49
N ARG A 70 4.97 7.90 -7.53
CA ARG A 70 4.83 8.35 -8.92
C ARG A 70 3.38 8.54 -9.36
N TYR A 71 2.47 7.68 -8.93
CA TYR A 71 1.12 7.60 -9.51
C TYR A 71 0.00 7.94 -8.54
N VAL A 72 0.15 7.64 -7.25
CA VAL A 72 -0.98 7.68 -6.30
C VAL A 72 -0.62 8.34 -4.97
N ARG A 73 0.44 9.15 -4.92
CA ARG A 73 0.98 9.74 -3.68
C ARG A 73 -0.10 10.37 -2.81
N ASP A 74 -0.95 11.20 -3.42
CA ASP A 74 -2.00 11.96 -2.73
C ASP A 74 -3.40 11.36 -2.94
N ALA A 75 -3.50 10.17 -3.53
CA ALA A 75 -4.76 9.48 -3.83
C ALA A 75 -5.18 8.47 -2.75
N TYR A 76 -4.71 8.68 -1.51
CA TYR A 76 -5.14 7.90 -0.36
C TYR A 76 -6.54 8.35 0.09
N ALA A 77 -7.34 7.40 0.56
CA ALA A 77 -8.67 7.67 1.10
C ALA A 77 -8.59 8.20 2.54
N GLU A 78 -7.70 7.63 3.34
CA GLU A 78 -7.59 7.92 4.78
C GLU A 78 -6.18 7.65 5.29
N ARG A 79 -5.74 8.42 6.29
CA ARG A 79 -4.56 8.09 7.09
C ARG A 79 -5.02 7.43 8.39
N LEU A 80 -4.73 6.14 8.54
CA LEU A 80 -5.16 5.31 9.68
C LEU A 80 -4.28 5.49 10.92
N ARG A 81 -3.04 5.94 10.74
CA ARG A 81 -2.06 6.25 11.78
C ARG A 81 -1.14 7.34 11.28
#